data_AF-A0A0E4BXE3-F1
#
_entry.id   AF-A0A0E4BXE3-F1
#
_cell.length_a   1.000
_cell.length_b   1.000
_cell.length_c   1.000
_cell.angle_alpha   90.00
_cell.angle_beta   90.00
_cell.angle_gamma   90.00
#
_symmetry.space_group_name_H-M   'P 1'
#
loop_
_entity.id
_entity.type
_entity.pdbx_description
1 polymer ?
#
loop_
_entity_poly.entity_id
_entity_poly.type
_entity_poly.pdbx_seq_one_letter_code
_entity_poly.pdbx_strand_id
1 'polypeptide(L)'
;MGLYDEKGQLNHVGFTSGLKSAAKAALTDQLETIVSDHSFTGNAPGGRSRWSTKRSTEWQSVKPKFVVEVSYDHFTAGRFRHGTTIIRWRPDKKPRQCTMDQREQYSVLPAALLRAPV
;
A
#
# COMPACT_ATOMS: atom_id res chain seq x y z
N MET A 1 -1.07 -3.89 -0.66
CA MET A 1 0.20 -3.23 -0.28
C MET A 1 0.73 -3.83 1.00
N GLY A 2 2.05 -3.79 1.24
CA GLY A 2 2.63 -4.35 2.45
C GLY A 2 3.81 -3.56 3.00
N LEU A 3 4.06 -3.75 4.30
CA LEU A 3 5.24 -3.25 5.02
C LEU A 3 5.90 -4.41 5.76
N TYR A 4 7.22 -4.36 5.85
CA TYR A 4 8.03 -5.32 6.61
C TYR A 4 8.01 -4.99 8.10
N ASP A 5 7.82 -5.98 8.95
CA ASP A 5 8.01 -5.84 10.40
C ASP A 5 9.46 -6.13 10.82
N GLU A 6 9.73 -5.98 12.12
CA GLU A 6 11.03 -6.24 12.74
C GLU A 6 11.51 -7.69 12.56
N LYS A 7 10.59 -8.64 12.32
CA LYS A 7 10.90 -10.05 12.05
C LYS A 7 11.17 -10.31 10.56
N GLY A 8 11.12 -9.26 9.73
CA GLY A 8 11.30 -9.35 8.28
C GLY A 8 10.10 -9.95 7.54
N GLN A 9 8.93 -10.03 8.18
CA GLN A 9 7.72 -10.53 7.54
C GLN A 9 6.99 -9.41 6.80
N LEU A 10 6.56 -9.68 5.57
CA LEU A 10 5.77 -8.74 4.79
C LEU A 10 4.29 -8.85 5.20
N ASN A 11 3.80 -7.81 5.84
CA ASN A 11 2.43 -7.71 6.34
C ASN A 11 1.56 -6.89 5.40
N HIS A 12 0.36 -7.36 5.11
CA HIS A 12 -0.63 -6.65 4.33
C HIS A 12 -1.25 -5.50 5.15
N VAL A 13 -1.00 -4.28 4.70
CA VAL A 13 -1.41 -3.05 5.41
C VAL A 13 -2.61 -2.35 4.77
N GLY A 14 -3.05 -2.78 3.58
CA GLY A 14 -4.20 -2.19 2.89
C GLY A 14 -4.05 -2.18 1.36
N PHE A 15 -5.00 -1.52 0.71
CA PHE A 15 -5.09 -1.37 -0.75
C PHE A 15 -5.27 0.10 -1.14
N THR A 16 -5.02 0.39 -2.42
CA THR A 16 -5.30 1.69 -3.04
C THR A 16 -6.34 1.52 -4.14
N SER A 17 -7.24 2.49 -4.28
CA SER A 17 -8.26 2.53 -5.34
C SER A 17 -8.07 3.73 -6.28
N GLY A 18 -7.17 4.67 -5.95
CA GLY A 18 -7.00 5.97 -6.62
C GLY A 18 -6.16 5.94 -7.90
N LEU A 19 -6.04 4.79 -8.57
CA LEU A 19 -5.28 4.67 -9.83
C LEU A 19 -6.09 5.23 -11.00
N LYS A 20 -5.47 6.10 -11.81
CA LYS A 20 -6.06 6.59 -13.07
C LYS A 20 -6.30 5.42 -14.03
N SER A 21 -7.43 5.43 -14.74
CA SER A 21 -7.84 4.29 -15.60
C SER A 21 -6.76 3.87 -16.60
N ALA A 22 -6.14 4.83 -17.29
CA ALA A 22 -5.06 4.56 -18.25
C ALA A 22 -3.82 3.91 -17.62
N ALA A 23 -3.54 4.17 -16.34
CA ALA A 23 -2.41 3.55 -15.64
C ALA A 23 -2.72 2.14 -15.13
N LYS A 24 -4.00 1.76 -15.02
CA LYS A 24 -4.39 0.44 -14.49
C LYS A 24 -3.96 -0.68 -15.41
N ALA A 25 -4.24 -0.59 -16.72
CA ALA A 25 -3.90 -1.64 -17.68
C ALA A 25 -2.38 -1.91 -17.71
N ALA A 26 -1.59 -0.86 -17.91
CA ALA A 26 -0.13 -0.99 -17.94
C ALA A 26 0.45 -1.51 -16.61
N LEU A 27 -0.14 -1.13 -15.46
CA LEU A 27 0.27 -1.67 -14.17
C LEU A 27 -0.11 -3.15 -14.02
N THR A 28 -1.29 -3.55 -14.49
CA THR A 28 -1.71 -4.95 -14.50
C THR A 28 -0.72 -5.79 -15.30
N ASP A 29 -0.38 -5.39 -16.52
CA ASP A 29 0.60 -6.09 -17.36
C ASP A 29 1.94 -6.27 -16.62
N GLN A 30 2.42 -5.21 -15.95
CA GLN A 30 3.65 -5.28 -15.16
C GLN A 30 3.54 -6.24 -13.97
N LEU A 31 2.39 -6.27 -13.27
CA LEU A 31 2.18 -7.14 -12.12
C LEU A 31 2.06 -8.61 -12.53
N GLU A 32 1.44 -8.91 -13.67
CA GLU A 32 1.32 -10.26 -14.22
C GLU A 32 2.70 -10.89 -14.50
N THR A 33 3.68 -10.10 -14.96
CA THR A 33 5.06 -10.60 -15.17
C THR A 33 5.80 -11.02 -13.89
N ILE A 34 5.28 -10.64 -12.72
CA ILE A 34 5.91 -10.92 -11.42
C ILE A 34 5.01 -11.70 -10.48
N VAL A 35 4.00 -12.40 -11.01
CA VAL A 35 3.20 -13.36 -10.22
C VAL A 35 4.10 -14.35 -9.49
N SER A 36 3.67 -14.72 -8.29
CA SER A 36 4.37 -15.68 -7.43
C SER A 36 3.38 -16.43 -6.56
N ASP A 37 3.75 -17.62 -6.10
CA ASP A 37 2.93 -18.39 -5.17
C ASP A 37 2.81 -17.70 -3.79
N HIS A 38 3.83 -16.90 -3.42
CA HIS A 38 3.91 -16.26 -2.11
C HIS A 38 4.34 -14.79 -2.20
N SER A 39 3.55 -13.91 -1.60
CA SER A 39 3.88 -12.48 -1.43
C SER A 39 4.03 -12.09 0.03
N PHE A 40 2.94 -12.25 0.78
CA PHE A 40 2.86 -11.83 2.17
C PHE A 40 3.27 -13.00 3.05
N THR A 41 4.29 -12.78 3.88
CA THR A 41 4.85 -13.80 4.77
C THR A 41 4.42 -13.62 6.23
N GLY A 42 3.76 -12.49 6.55
CA GLY A 42 3.04 -12.28 7.80
C GLY A 42 1.53 -12.28 7.55
N ASN A 43 0.86 -11.18 7.89
CA ASN A 43 -0.57 -11.01 7.58
C ASN A 43 -0.82 -10.93 6.07
N ALA A 44 -1.66 -11.81 5.52
CA ALA A 44 -2.03 -11.80 4.10
C ALA A 44 -3.43 -11.18 3.84
N PRO A 45 -3.72 -10.74 2.60
CA PRO A 45 -5.08 -10.42 2.16
C PRO A 45 -5.99 -11.67 2.14
N GLY A 46 -7.31 -11.47 2.06
CA GLY A 46 -8.28 -12.58 1.90
C GLY A 46 -8.77 -13.25 3.19
N GLY A 47 -8.51 -12.67 4.36
CA GLY A 47 -9.12 -13.15 5.62
C GLY A 47 -10.66 -13.07 5.60
N ARG A 48 -11.34 -13.95 6.36
CA ARG A 48 -12.80 -14.02 6.45
C ARG A 48 -13.40 -12.64 6.82
N SER A 49 -14.12 -12.01 5.90
CA SER A 49 -14.82 -10.74 6.14
C SER A 49 -16.30 -10.98 6.43
N ARG A 50 -16.80 -10.42 7.55
CA ARG A 50 -18.23 -10.40 7.90
C ARG A 50 -19.07 -9.50 6.97
N TRP A 51 -18.41 -8.69 6.15
CA TRP A 51 -19.03 -7.76 5.21
C TRP A 51 -18.71 -8.09 3.74
N SER A 52 -18.38 -9.35 3.43
CA SER A 52 -18.14 -9.76 2.05
C SER A 52 -19.44 -9.63 1.23
N THR A 53 -19.54 -8.58 0.42
CA THR A 53 -20.62 -8.43 -0.58
C THR A 53 -20.35 -9.37 -1.77
N LYS A 54 -21.26 -9.47 -2.75
CA LYS A 54 -21.09 -10.20 -4.03
C LYS A 54 -19.86 -9.82 -4.88
N ARG A 55 -19.04 -8.83 -4.48
CA ARG A 55 -17.80 -8.51 -5.18
C ARG A 55 -16.74 -9.56 -4.88
N SER A 56 -16.01 -9.98 -5.91
CA SER A 56 -14.89 -10.91 -5.74
C SER A 56 -13.89 -10.35 -4.72
N THR A 57 -13.46 -11.21 -3.80
CA THR A 57 -12.39 -10.96 -2.83
C THR A 57 -11.08 -11.61 -3.26
N GLU A 58 -11.06 -12.14 -4.48
CA GLU A 58 -9.88 -12.75 -5.07
C GLU A 58 -8.75 -11.72 -5.19
N TRP A 59 -7.55 -12.20 -4.92
CA TRP A 59 -6.32 -11.45 -5.07
C TRP A 59 -5.25 -12.42 -5.53
N GLN A 60 -4.27 -11.92 -6.27
CA GLN A 60 -3.14 -12.72 -6.73
C GLN A 60 -1.85 -12.24 -6.07
N SER A 61 -1.06 -13.21 -5.63
CA SER A 61 0.27 -12.97 -5.10
C SER A 61 1.23 -12.55 -6.23
N VAL A 62 1.98 -11.48 -5.97
CA VAL A 62 3.09 -10.98 -6.80
C VAL A 62 4.37 -10.82 -5.98
N LYS A 63 5.53 -10.93 -6.61
CA LYS A 63 6.82 -10.68 -5.96
C LYS A 63 6.89 -9.23 -5.47
N PRO A 64 7.34 -8.96 -4.23
CA PRO A 64 7.57 -7.60 -3.77
C PRO A 64 8.69 -6.95 -4.59
N LYS A 65 8.32 -6.15 -5.58
CA LYS A 65 9.25 -5.50 -6.52
C LYS A 65 9.06 -3.99 -6.57
N PHE A 66 7.82 -3.54 -6.61
CA PHE A 66 7.51 -2.12 -6.74
C PHE A 66 7.33 -1.45 -5.39
N VAL A 67 7.86 -0.23 -5.27
CA VAL A 67 7.74 0.61 -4.09
C VAL A 67 7.03 1.90 -4.48
N VAL A 68 6.09 2.33 -3.63
CA VAL A 68 5.32 3.56 -3.79
C VAL A 68 5.35 4.35 -2.50
N GLU A 69 5.32 5.66 -2.62
CA GLU A 69 5.00 6.58 -1.54
C GLU A 69 3.49 6.82 -1.54
N VAL A 70 2.87 6.76 -0.36
CA VAL A 70 1.42 6.88 -0.22
C VAL A 70 1.06 7.95 0.80
N SER A 71 -0.05 8.63 0.54
CA SER A 71 -0.78 9.41 1.53
C SER A 71 -1.88 8.54 2.14
N TYR A 72 -2.09 8.69 3.45
CA TYR A 72 -3.13 8.02 4.22
C TYR A 72 -3.62 8.94 5.33
N ASP A 73 -4.86 8.73 5.75
CA ASP A 73 -5.48 9.50 6.83
C ASP A 73 -5.12 8.92 8.20
N HIS A 74 -5.40 7.63 8.40
CA HIS A 74 -5.18 6.99 9.69
C HIS A 74 -4.51 5.62 9.55
N PHE A 75 -3.63 5.28 10.50
CA PHE A 75 -2.99 3.97 10.58
C PHE A 75 -3.23 3.35 11.96
N THR A 76 -4.03 2.29 12.01
CA THR A 76 -4.40 1.60 13.26
C THR A 76 -4.36 0.10 13.10
N ALA A 77 -3.94 -0.58 14.17
CA ALA A 77 -3.82 -2.04 14.22
C ALA A 77 -3.06 -2.61 13.01
N GLY A 78 -1.97 -1.94 12.62
CA GLY A 78 -1.11 -2.35 11.51
C GLY A 78 -1.69 -2.13 10.11
N ARG A 79 -2.73 -1.30 9.96
CA ARG A 79 -3.41 -1.08 8.67
C ARG A 79 -3.79 0.37 8.40
N PHE A 80 -3.73 0.76 7.14
CA PHE A 80 -4.30 2.02 6.66
C PHE A 80 -5.83 2.00 6.72
N ARG A 81 -6.41 3.15 7.06
CA ARG A 81 -7.86 3.39 7.09
C ARG A 81 -8.22 4.55 6.16
N HIS A 82 -9.47 4.54 5.68
CA HIS A 82 -10.04 5.51 4.74
C HIS A 82 -9.36 5.56 3.36
N GLY A 83 -8.74 4.45 2.97
CA GLY A 83 -8.06 4.32 1.69
C GLY A 83 -6.66 4.91 1.70
N THR A 84 -5.95 4.69 0.60
CA THR A 84 -4.59 5.21 0.41
C THR A 84 -4.43 5.70 -1.01
N THR A 85 -3.70 6.79 -1.16
CA THR A 85 -3.45 7.41 -2.47
C THR A 85 -1.96 7.34 -2.76
N ILE A 86 -1.60 6.81 -3.93
CA ILE A 86 -0.21 6.82 -4.39
C ILE A 86 0.17 8.26 -4.73
N ILE A 87 1.23 8.76 -4.08
CA ILE A 87 1.83 10.07 -4.37
C ILE A 87 2.80 9.93 -5.54
N ARG A 88 3.72 8.95 -5.45
CA ARG A 88 4.74 8.70 -6.47
C ARG A 88 5.32 7.29 -6.36
N TRP A 89 5.89 6.81 -7.46
CA TRP A 89 6.71 5.60 -7.49
C TRP A 89 8.11 5.89 -6.93
N ARG A 90 8.69 4.90 -6.25
CA ARG A 90 10.01 4.99 -5.60
C ARG A 90 10.95 3.91 -6.13
N PRO A 91 11.36 3.97 -7.41
CA PRO A 91 12.31 3.00 -7.97
C PRO A 91 13.69 3.07 -7.29
N ASP A 92 13.97 4.16 -6.58
CA ASP A 92 15.15 4.38 -5.77
C ASP A 92 15.18 3.52 -4.49
N LYS A 93 14.02 3.04 -4.02
CA LYS A 93 13.90 2.25 -2.79
C LYS A 93 13.78 0.76 -3.06
N LYS A 94 14.49 -0.03 -2.25
CA LYS A 94 14.33 -1.50 -2.24
C LYS A 94 13.08 -1.86 -1.41
N PRO A 95 12.29 -2.87 -1.81
CA PRO A 95 11.11 -3.32 -1.06
C PRO A 95 11.40 -3.61 0.41
N ARG A 96 12.54 -4.26 0.72
CA ARG A 96 12.96 -4.57 2.10
C ARG A 96 13.21 -3.36 2.99
N GLN A 97 13.37 -2.17 2.41
CA GLN A 97 13.49 -0.93 3.18
C GLN A 97 12.12 -0.40 3.62
N CYS A 98 11.00 -0.94 3.14
CA CYS A 98 9.66 -0.46 3.45
C CYS A 98 9.19 -1.08 4.77
N THR A 99 9.60 -0.51 5.90
CA THR A 99 9.36 -1.08 7.23
C THR A 99 8.20 -0.41 7.95
N MET A 100 7.61 -1.12 8.91
CA MET A 100 6.61 -0.58 9.82
C MET A 100 7.11 0.63 10.59
N ASP A 101 8.41 0.82 10.78
CA ASP A 101 8.95 1.93 11.59
C ASP A 101 9.00 3.26 10.84
N GLN A 102 8.75 3.27 9.53
CA GLN A 102 8.73 4.48 8.69
C GLN A 102 7.52 5.39 8.94
N ARG A 103 6.78 5.18 10.04
CA ARG A 103 5.57 5.90 10.41
C ARG A 103 5.92 7.26 10.99
N GLU A 104 6.42 8.18 10.17
CA GLU A 104 6.30 9.60 10.47
C GLU A 104 4.86 10.02 10.19
N GLN A 105 4.03 10.11 11.24
CA GLN A 105 2.83 10.92 11.18
C GLN A 105 3.27 12.38 11.14
N TYR A 106 3.52 12.92 9.94
CA TYR A 106 3.50 14.36 9.77
C TYR A 106 2.07 14.81 10.00
N SER A 107 1.75 15.26 11.22
CA SER A 107 0.59 16.10 11.42
C SER A 107 0.87 17.40 10.69
N VAL A 108 0.47 17.51 9.43
CA VAL A 108 0.32 18.83 8.82
C VAL A 108 -0.81 19.49 9.59
N LEU A 109 -0.45 20.37 10.53
CA LEU A 109 -1.39 21.33 11.08
C LEU A 109 -2.03 22.03 9.87
N PRO A 110 -3.37 22.06 9.74
CA PRO A 110 -4.04 22.73 8.62
C PRO A 110 -3.56 24.19 8.42
N ALA A 111 -3.10 24.83 9.50
CA ALA A 111 -2.53 26.17 9.48
C ALA A 111 -1.24 26.33 8.64
N ALA A 112 -0.47 25.26 8.41
CA ALA A 112 0.78 25.33 7.65
C ALA A 112 0.57 25.38 6.12
N LEU A 113 -0.61 24.96 5.63
CA LEU A 113 -0.99 25.05 4.22
C LEU A 113 -1.53 26.43 3.81
N LEU A 114 -1.81 27.33 4.77
CA LEU A 114 -2.31 28.68 4.53
C LEU A 114 -1.22 29.75 4.41
N ARG A 115 0.06 29.37 4.35
CA ARG A 115 1.19 30.29 4.15
C ARG A 115 2.01 29.91 2.93
N ALA A 116 1.40 29.98 1.75
CA ALA A 116 2.14 30.29 0.55
C ALA A 116 2.13 31.82 0.38
N PRO A 117 3.29 32.51 0.25
CA PRO A 117 3.30 33.93 -0.02
C PRO A 117 2.68 34.18 -1.41
N VAL A 118 1.87 35.24 -1.51
CA VAL A 118 1.30 35.79 -2.75
C VAL A 118 2.41 36.28 -3.66
#